data_AF-A0A9D2BDU4-F1
#
_entry.id   AF-A0A9D2BDU4-F1
#
_cell.length_a   1.000
_cell.length_b   1.000
_cell.length_c   1.000
_cell.angle_alpha   90.00
_cell.angle_beta   90.00
_cell.angle_gamma   90.00
#
_symmetry.space_group_name_H-M   'P 1'
#
loop_
_entity.id
_entity.type
_entity.pdbx_description
1 polymer ?
#
loop_
_entity_poly.entity_id
_entity_poly.type
_entity_poly.pdbx_seq_one_letter_code
_entity_poly.pdbx_strand_id
1 'polypeptide(L)'
;MYNAGLILEGGGMRGVYTAGVLDAFLEQDVEFSSIYGVSAGSCHACSYMSKQPGRAFRVNVDYLDDPGYCGVRTFLHTGNIFGVDMLYSQIPNVLDPFDYEAFKNYPGTLYAVLTDVDTGEPVYIKVKDLNRQMWAIRASSSLPLVSKSLRVNGHTFLDGGVADSIPIRKSMDDGNTKNVVVLTREVGYQKEPNSAIRLMKMRYPKSKAFVKKMANRHIRYNETLAFLEEEERAGRVFIIRPQEKVQVGRIEKNREKLDALYQIGLEDGRNAMAAMKAYLEK
;
A
#
# COMPACT_ATOMS: atom_id res chain seq x y z
N MET A 1 -17.54 -12.35 5.33
CA MET A 1 -17.15 -11.12 4.60
C MET A 1 -18.05 -9.95 5.01
N TYR A 2 -17.44 -8.80 5.30
CA TYR A 2 -18.12 -7.54 5.62
C TYR A 2 -18.28 -6.67 4.37
N ASN A 3 -19.47 -6.08 4.22
CA ASN A 3 -19.77 -5.08 3.18
C ASN A 3 -19.22 -3.71 3.60
N ALA A 4 -17.90 -3.62 3.66
CA ALA A 4 -17.16 -2.43 4.07
C ALA A 4 -15.92 -2.23 3.20
N GLY A 5 -15.39 -1.00 3.23
CA GLY A 5 -14.11 -0.64 2.64
C GLY A 5 -12.95 -0.99 3.55
N LEU A 6 -11.90 -1.60 3.01
CA LEU A 6 -10.60 -1.75 3.66
C LEU A 6 -9.56 -0.90 2.92
N ILE A 7 -9.00 0.09 3.59
CA ILE A 7 -8.05 1.04 3.00
C ILE A 7 -6.66 0.74 3.56
N LEU A 8 -5.70 0.48 2.68
CA LEU A 8 -4.33 0.08 3.03
C LEU A 8 -3.34 1.13 2.52
N GLU A 9 -2.78 1.91 3.45
CA GLU A 9 -1.79 2.95 3.13
C GLU A 9 -0.51 2.34 2.54
N GLY A 10 0.10 3.05 1.59
CA GLY A 10 1.44 2.74 1.10
C GLY A 10 2.55 3.16 2.07
N GLY A 11 3.53 2.27 2.28
CA GLY A 11 4.61 2.51 3.24
C GLY A 11 6.04 2.31 2.72
N GLY A 12 6.21 1.68 1.55
CA GLY A 12 7.46 0.97 1.24
C GLY A 12 7.67 -0.15 2.26
N MET A 13 8.89 -0.29 2.78
CA MET A 13 9.20 -1.30 3.80
C MET A 13 8.44 -1.13 5.13
N ARG A 14 7.90 0.06 5.44
CA ARG A 14 6.97 0.22 6.58
C ARG A 14 5.67 -0.58 6.44
N GLY A 15 5.34 -1.01 5.22
CA GLY A 15 4.16 -1.83 4.95
C GLY A 15 4.15 -3.17 5.68
N VAL A 16 5.28 -3.63 6.24
CA VAL A 16 5.31 -4.82 7.10
C VAL A 16 4.40 -4.69 8.34
N TYR A 17 4.12 -3.46 8.80
CA TYR A 17 3.07 -3.22 9.80
C TYR A 17 1.71 -3.69 9.29
N THR A 18 1.33 -3.25 8.09
CA THR A 18 0.08 -3.66 7.42
C THR A 18 0.05 -5.16 7.18
N ALA A 19 1.19 -5.79 6.86
CA ALA A 19 1.27 -7.24 6.73
C ALA A 19 0.85 -7.94 8.03
N GLY A 20 1.34 -7.50 9.19
CA GLY A 20 0.95 -8.03 10.50
C GLY A 20 -0.55 -7.85 10.79
N VAL A 21 -1.09 -6.65 10.54
CA VAL A 21 -2.53 -6.38 10.72
C VAL A 21 -3.38 -7.31 9.85
N LEU A 22 -3.00 -7.52 8.59
CA LEU A 22 -3.73 -8.40 7.68
C LEU A 22 -3.60 -9.88 8.05
N ASP A 23 -2.47 -10.31 8.61
CA ASP A 23 -2.33 -11.66 9.15
C ASP A 23 -3.24 -11.87 10.38
N ALA A 24 -3.40 -10.86 11.26
CA ALA A 24 -4.41 -10.90 12.33
C ALA A 24 -5.84 -11.04 11.78
N PHE A 25 -6.14 -10.42 10.62
CA PHE A 25 -7.44 -10.57 9.96
C PHE A 25 -7.64 -11.97 9.42
N LEU A 26 -6.59 -12.59 8.85
CA LEU A 26 -6.62 -13.97 8.37
C LEU A 26 -6.84 -14.97 9.50
N GLU A 27 -6.24 -14.76 10.68
CA GLU A 27 -6.44 -15.61 11.87
C GLU A 27 -7.90 -15.70 12.33
N GLN A 28 -8.73 -14.74 11.93
CA GLN A 28 -10.10 -14.56 12.39
C GLN A 28 -11.12 -14.56 11.24
N ASP A 29 -10.71 -14.99 10.04
CA ASP A 29 -11.51 -15.01 8.80
C ASP A 29 -12.23 -13.69 8.51
N VAL A 30 -11.62 -12.56 8.88
CA VAL A 30 -12.14 -11.24 8.56
C VAL A 30 -11.82 -10.92 7.12
N GLU A 31 -12.86 -10.60 6.36
CA GLU A 31 -12.82 -10.32 4.92
C GLU A 31 -13.63 -9.08 4.58
N PHE A 32 -13.19 -8.33 3.55
CA PHE A 32 -13.84 -7.12 3.09
C PHE A 32 -14.25 -7.20 1.61
N SER A 33 -15.41 -6.64 1.30
CA SER A 33 -15.95 -6.59 -0.07
C SER A 33 -15.21 -5.62 -1.00
N SER A 34 -14.67 -4.51 -0.46
CA SER A 34 -13.96 -3.47 -1.20
C SER A 34 -12.62 -3.19 -0.53
N ILE A 35 -11.52 -3.40 -1.23
CA ILE A 35 -10.17 -3.21 -0.70
C ILE A 35 -9.45 -2.18 -1.59
N TYR A 36 -8.87 -1.14 -1.00
CA TYR A 36 -8.14 -0.09 -1.70
C TYR A 36 -6.69 -0.12 -1.24
N GLY A 37 -5.78 -0.51 -2.13
CA GLY A 37 -4.36 -0.66 -1.83
C GLY A 37 -3.51 0.37 -2.54
N VAL A 38 -2.63 1.03 -1.80
CA VAL A 38 -1.64 1.97 -2.35
C VAL A 38 -0.23 1.39 -2.15
N SER A 39 0.57 1.29 -3.20
CA SER A 39 1.98 0.86 -3.09
C SER A 39 2.11 -0.47 -2.34
N ALA A 40 2.92 -0.55 -1.29
CA ALA A 40 3.02 -1.72 -0.42
C ALA A 40 1.66 -2.25 0.08
N GLY A 41 0.67 -1.39 0.34
CA GLY A 41 -0.69 -1.80 0.71
C GLY A 41 -1.38 -2.62 -0.40
N SER A 42 -1.13 -2.31 -1.67
CA SER A 42 -1.64 -3.10 -2.81
C SER A 42 -0.95 -4.47 -2.91
N CYS A 43 0.35 -4.55 -2.61
CA CYS A 43 1.08 -5.82 -2.56
C CYS A 43 0.57 -6.71 -1.42
N HIS A 44 0.39 -6.14 -0.22
CA HIS A 44 -0.05 -6.89 0.95
C HIS A 44 -1.52 -7.32 0.84
N ALA A 45 -2.37 -6.52 0.19
CA ALA A 45 -3.72 -6.93 -0.17
C ALA A 45 -3.75 -8.22 -1.01
N CYS A 46 -2.76 -8.41 -1.91
CA CYS A 46 -2.69 -9.61 -2.73
C CYS A 46 -2.48 -10.87 -1.88
N SER A 47 -1.52 -10.85 -0.95
CA SER A 47 -1.26 -11.98 -0.03
C SER A 47 -2.45 -12.27 0.90
N TYR A 48 -3.14 -11.21 1.33
CA TYR A 48 -4.34 -11.32 2.16
C TYR A 48 -5.51 -11.96 1.39
N MET A 49 -5.76 -11.50 0.17
CA MET A 49 -6.84 -12.05 -0.67
C MET A 49 -6.54 -13.46 -1.18
N SER A 50 -5.27 -13.85 -1.31
CA SER A 50 -4.88 -15.23 -1.63
C SER A 50 -4.86 -16.16 -0.41
N LYS A 51 -5.22 -15.68 0.79
CA LYS A 51 -5.27 -16.47 2.03
C LYS A 51 -3.95 -17.15 2.36
N GLN A 52 -2.84 -16.42 2.23
CA GLN A 52 -1.49 -16.92 2.54
C GLN A 52 -0.90 -16.21 3.78
N PRO A 53 -1.21 -16.65 5.02
CA PRO A 53 -0.68 -16.06 6.24
C PRO A 53 0.84 -15.98 6.25
N GLY A 54 1.40 -14.87 6.72
CA GLY A 54 2.85 -14.64 6.81
C GLY A 54 3.54 -14.37 5.48
N ARG A 55 2.86 -14.56 4.34
CA ARG A 55 3.45 -14.32 3.02
C ARG A 55 3.87 -12.87 2.84
N ALA A 56 2.98 -11.93 3.15
CA ALA A 56 3.25 -10.50 2.97
C ALA A 56 4.51 -10.04 3.72
N PHE A 57 4.76 -10.62 4.90
CA PHE A 57 5.97 -10.36 5.67
C PHE A 57 7.20 -11.05 5.07
N ARG A 58 7.14 -12.36 4.81
CA ARG A 58 8.30 -13.13 4.36
C ARG A 58 8.84 -12.68 3.01
N VAL A 59 7.98 -12.32 2.05
CA VAL A 59 8.43 -11.77 0.75
C VAL A 59 9.11 -10.42 0.89
N ASN A 60 8.83 -9.69 1.98
CA ASN A 60 9.50 -8.43 2.28
C ASN A 60 10.87 -8.63 2.95
N VAL A 61 11.05 -9.68 3.76
CA VAL A 61 12.21 -9.81 4.66
C VAL A 61 13.19 -10.92 4.31
N ASP A 62 12.75 -12.01 3.71
CA ASP A 62 13.60 -13.19 3.47
C ASP A 62 14.62 -12.97 2.33
N TYR A 63 14.41 -11.93 1.51
CA TYR A 63 15.24 -11.61 0.34
C TYR A 63 16.06 -10.31 0.50
N LEU A 64 16.15 -9.73 1.70
CA LEU A 64 16.80 -8.43 1.92
C LEU A 64 18.29 -8.40 1.53
N ASP A 65 18.96 -9.54 1.69
CA ASP A 65 20.38 -9.73 1.36
C ASP A 65 20.60 -10.03 -0.14
N ASP A 66 19.53 -10.32 -0.88
CA ASP A 66 19.62 -10.55 -2.32
C ASP A 66 19.83 -9.21 -3.06
N PRO A 67 20.89 -9.08 -3.88
CA PRO A 67 21.19 -7.85 -4.62
C PRO A 67 20.15 -7.50 -5.70
N GLY A 68 19.33 -8.46 -6.10
CA GLY A 68 18.21 -8.33 -7.02
C GLY A 68 16.91 -7.90 -6.34
N TYR A 69 16.81 -7.93 -5.01
CA TYR A 69 15.56 -7.60 -4.29
C TYR A 69 15.35 -6.10 -4.12
N CYS A 70 16.27 -5.42 -3.41
CA CYS A 70 16.15 -4.00 -3.15
C CYS A 70 17.52 -3.36 -2.86
N GLY A 71 17.79 -2.16 -3.39
CA GLY A 71 18.93 -1.34 -3.03
C GLY A 71 19.63 -0.66 -4.20
N VAL A 72 20.73 0.02 -3.90
CA VAL A 72 21.49 0.83 -4.87
C VAL A 72 21.98 0.01 -6.06
N ARG A 73 22.42 -1.22 -5.83
CA ARG A 73 22.86 -2.13 -6.91
C ARG A 73 21.72 -2.38 -7.91
N THR A 74 20.54 -2.75 -7.41
CA THR A 74 19.34 -2.95 -8.24
C THR A 74 18.97 -1.69 -9.01
N PHE A 75 19.07 -0.53 -8.35
CA PHE A 75 18.80 0.77 -8.98
C PHE A 75 19.78 1.08 -10.12
N LEU A 76 21.08 0.87 -9.93
CA LEU A 76 22.09 1.12 -10.96
C LEU A 76 21.95 0.18 -12.16
N HIS A 77 21.60 -1.09 -11.94
CA HIS A 77 21.43 -2.05 -13.03
C HIS A 77 20.12 -1.90 -13.79
N THR A 78 19.01 -1.59 -13.10
CA THR A 78 17.67 -1.68 -13.70
C THR A 78 16.94 -0.33 -13.81
N GLY A 79 17.38 0.68 -13.06
CA GLY A 79 16.67 1.94 -12.83
C GLY A 79 15.54 1.85 -11.79
N ASN A 80 15.45 0.74 -11.05
CA ASN A 80 14.47 0.55 -9.98
C ASN A 80 15.17 0.16 -8.68
N ILE A 81 14.86 0.86 -7.59
CA ILE A 81 15.40 0.55 -6.27
C ILE A 81 14.89 -0.79 -5.74
N PHE A 82 13.66 -1.15 -6.10
CA PHE A 82 13.07 -2.46 -5.87
C PHE A 82 13.13 -3.28 -7.16
N GLY A 83 13.59 -4.52 -7.06
CA GLY A 83 13.78 -5.42 -8.19
C GLY A 83 12.47 -5.87 -8.78
N VAL A 84 12.13 -5.31 -9.93
CA VAL A 84 10.89 -5.64 -10.64
C VAL A 84 10.79 -7.13 -10.95
N ASP A 85 11.87 -7.72 -11.49
CA ASP A 85 11.87 -9.13 -11.86
C ASP A 85 11.78 -10.03 -10.61
N MET A 86 12.55 -9.71 -9.57
CA MET A 86 12.48 -10.41 -8.29
C MET A 86 11.06 -10.39 -7.69
N LEU A 87 10.47 -9.19 -7.54
CA LEU A 87 9.20 -9.00 -6.85
C LEU A 87 7.97 -9.49 -7.61
N TYR A 88 7.95 -9.31 -8.93
CA TYR A 88 6.75 -9.52 -9.74
C TYR A 88 6.84 -10.73 -10.69
N SER A 89 7.98 -11.43 -10.71
CA SER A 89 8.18 -12.64 -11.50
C SER A 89 8.78 -13.78 -10.65
N GLN A 90 10.00 -13.61 -10.12
CA GLN A 90 10.69 -14.72 -9.46
C GLN A 90 10.05 -15.15 -8.14
N ILE A 91 9.78 -14.20 -7.24
CA ILE A 91 9.12 -14.48 -5.95
C ILE A 91 7.77 -15.17 -6.18
N PRO A 92 6.78 -14.57 -6.86
CA PRO A 92 5.45 -15.16 -6.94
C PRO A 92 5.34 -16.41 -7.81
N ASN A 93 6.29 -16.70 -8.70
CA ASN A 93 6.19 -17.85 -9.60
C ASN A 93 7.18 -18.99 -9.31
N VAL A 94 8.23 -18.73 -8.51
CA VAL A 94 9.31 -19.71 -8.28
C VAL A 94 9.71 -19.79 -6.81
N LEU A 95 10.11 -18.67 -6.18
CA LEU A 95 10.78 -18.70 -4.87
C LEU A 95 9.80 -18.82 -3.69
N ASP A 96 8.63 -18.21 -3.83
CA ASP A 96 7.52 -18.29 -2.89
C ASP A 96 6.22 -18.24 -3.70
N PRO A 97 5.74 -19.38 -4.23
CA PRO A 97 4.62 -19.41 -5.15
C PRO A 97 3.34 -18.74 -4.62
N PHE A 98 2.79 -17.82 -5.39
CA PHE A 98 1.54 -17.13 -5.10
C PHE A 98 0.33 -17.97 -5.52
N ASP A 99 -0.70 -18.03 -4.68
CA ASP A 99 -1.96 -18.69 -5.02
C ASP A 99 -2.86 -17.76 -5.84
N TYR A 100 -2.65 -17.78 -7.16
CA TYR A 100 -3.44 -16.97 -8.10
C TYR A 100 -4.90 -17.37 -8.17
N GLU A 101 -5.24 -18.64 -7.94
CA GLU A 101 -6.62 -19.11 -7.99
C GLU A 101 -7.38 -18.68 -6.73
N ALA A 102 -6.77 -18.77 -5.55
CA ALA A 102 -7.35 -18.23 -4.32
C ALA A 102 -7.61 -16.72 -4.44
N PHE A 103 -6.64 -15.94 -4.96
CA PHE A 103 -6.83 -14.50 -5.19
C PHE A 103 -7.99 -14.21 -6.14
N LYS A 104 -8.05 -14.95 -7.26
CA LYS A 104 -9.10 -14.77 -8.28
C LYS A 104 -10.49 -15.13 -7.75
N ASN A 105 -10.56 -16.13 -6.87
CA ASN A 105 -11.79 -16.59 -6.23
C ASN A 105 -12.20 -15.76 -4.99
N TYR A 106 -11.37 -14.81 -4.55
CA TYR A 106 -11.74 -13.90 -3.48
C TYR A 106 -13.01 -13.11 -3.86
N PRO A 107 -14.09 -13.13 -3.04
CA PRO A 107 -15.37 -12.57 -3.45
C PRO A 107 -15.34 -11.04 -3.63
N GLY A 108 -14.54 -10.35 -2.81
CA GLY A 108 -14.40 -8.91 -2.83
C GLY A 108 -13.51 -8.41 -3.97
N THR A 109 -13.24 -7.12 -3.99
CA THR A 109 -12.52 -6.45 -5.07
C THR A 109 -11.35 -5.65 -4.54
N LEU A 110 -10.16 -5.83 -5.13
CA LEU A 110 -9.03 -4.94 -4.94
C LEU A 110 -9.07 -3.80 -5.97
N TYR A 111 -8.88 -2.59 -5.48
CA TYR A 111 -8.59 -1.39 -6.25
C TYR A 111 -7.13 -0.98 -5.97
N ALA A 112 -6.26 -1.22 -6.94
CA ALA A 112 -4.89 -0.73 -6.89
C ALA A 112 -4.91 0.76 -7.28
N VAL A 113 -4.35 1.62 -6.43
CA VAL A 113 -4.29 3.07 -6.70
C VAL A 113 -3.00 3.41 -7.42
N LEU A 114 -3.10 4.09 -8.54
CA LEU A 114 -2.00 4.55 -9.38
C LEU A 114 -2.08 6.07 -9.50
N THR A 115 -0.97 6.71 -9.83
CA THR A 115 -0.96 8.10 -10.27
C THR A 115 -0.71 8.14 -11.77
N ASP A 116 -1.62 8.71 -12.54
CA ASP A 116 -1.36 9.07 -13.93
C ASP A 116 -0.36 10.24 -13.96
N VAL A 117 0.77 10.06 -14.63
CA VAL A 117 1.88 11.02 -14.63
C VAL A 117 1.55 12.25 -15.49
N ASP A 118 0.68 12.13 -16.49
CA ASP A 118 0.35 13.24 -17.37
C ASP A 118 -0.68 14.16 -16.70
N THR A 119 -1.70 13.58 -16.06
CA THR A 119 -2.77 14.35 -15.39
C THR A 119 -2.46 14.65 -13.92
N GLY A 120 -1.63 13.83 -13.26
CA GLY A 120 -1.38 13.88 -11.82
C GLY A 120 -2.56 13.36 -10.97
N GLU A 121 -3.60 12.84 -11.59
CA GLU A 121 -4.81 12.36 -10.91
C GLU A 121 -4.70 10.87 -10.51
N PRO A 122 -5.44 10.45 -9.47
CA PRO A 122 -5.46 9.05 -9.08
C PRO A 122 -6.25 8.24 -10.10
N VAL A 123 -5.76 7.03 -10.38
CA VAL A 123 -6.46 6.02 -11.18
C VAL A 123 -6.63 4.77 -10.33
N TYR A 124 -7.86 4.28 -10.21
CA TYR A 124 -8.22 3.13 -9.39
C TYR A 124 -8.44 1.92 -10.30
N ILE A 125 -7.45 1.04 -10.38
CA ILE A 125 -7.52 -0.16 -11.22
C ILE A 125 -8.16 -1.29 -10.43
N LYS A 126 -9.33 -1.75 -10.89
CA LYS A 126 -9.97 -2.96 -10.39
C LYS A 126 -9.15 -4.19 -10.77
N VAL A 127 -8.57 -4.86 -9.77
CA VAL A 127 -7.77 -6.08 -9.91
C VAL A 127 -8.63 -7.29 -9.54
N LYS A 128 -8.92 -8.13 -10.52
CA LYS A 128 -9.70 -9.38 -10.38
C LYS A 128 -8.91 -10.61 -10.85
N ASP A 129 -7.95 -10.42 -11.74
CA ASP A 129 -7.07 -11.49 -12.24
C ASP A 129 -5.62 -11.00 -12.16
N LEU A 130 -4.92 -11.40 -11.09
CA LEU A 130 -3.57 -10.92 -10.83
C LEU A 130 -2.55 -11.42 -11.87
N ASN A 131 -2.77 -12.60 -12.50
CA ASN A 131 -1.90 -13.07 -13.58
C ASN A 131 -1.86 -12.06 -14.73
N ARG A 132 -3.00 -11.44 -15.05
CA ARG A 132 -3.11 -10.47 -16.14
C ARG A 132 -2.87 -9.03 -15.68
N GLN A 133 -3.05 -8.76 -14.39
CA GLN A 133 -3.09 -7.40 -13.84
C GLN A 133 -1.97 -7.10 -12.83
N MET A 134 -0.95 -7.96 -12.71
CA MET A 134 0.25 -7.71 -11.89
C MET A 134 0.89 -6.35 -12.18
N TRP A 135 0.77 -5.87 -13.43
CA TRP A 135 1.24 -4.56 -13.84
C TRP A 135 0.62 -3.42 -13.00
N ALA A 136 -0.62 -3.55 -12.52
CA ALA A 136 -1.31 -2.54 -11.72
C ALA A 136 -0.69 -2.44 -10.31
N ILE A 137 -0.39 -3.59 -9.69
CA ILE A 137 0.31 -3.65 -8.41
C ILE A 137 1.73 -3.07 -8.54
N ARG A 138 2.45 -3.46 -9.60
CA ARG A 138 3.76 -2.90 -9.92
C ARG A 138 3.72 -1.39 -10.11
N ALA A 139 2.77 -0.87 -10.87
CA ALA A 139 2.62 0.56 -11.11
C ALA A 139 2.28 1.32 -9.82
N SER A 140 1.38 0.76 -9.00
CA SER A 140 1.00 1.31 -7.68
C SER A 140 2.20 1.45 -6.73
N SER A 141 3.23 0.62 -6.90
CA SER A 141 4.45 0.58 -6.09
C SER A 141 5.69 1.21 -6.77
N SER A 142 5.53 1.87 -7.92
CA SER A 142 6.65 2.45 -8.67
C SER A 142 6.99 3.85 -8.17
N LEU A 143 7.91 3.93 -7.20
CA LEU A 143 8.28 5.17 -6.51
C LEU A 143 8.95 6.21 -7.44
N PRO A 144 8.50 7.48 -7.43
CA PRO A 144 9.12 8.51 -8.25
C PRO A 144 10.60 8.74 -7.91
N LEU A 145 11.42 9.00 -8.94
CA LEU A 145 12.90 9.16 -8.91
C LEU A 145 13.70 7.89 -8.70
N VAL A 146 13.12 6.89 -8.03
CA VAL A 146 13.82 5.64 -7.68
C VAL A 146 13.22 4.41 -8.35
N SER A 147 12.31 4.61 -9.31
CA SER A 147 11.71 3.56 -10.14
C SER A 147 11.36 4.11 -11.52
N LYS A 148 11.33 3.22 -12.52
CA LYS A 148 10.84 3.53 -13.86
C LYS A 148 9.31 3.56 -13.84
N SER A 149 8.73 4.54 -14.52
CA SER A 149 7.28 4.59 -14.74
C SER A 149 6.83 3.45 -15.66
N LEU A 150 5.59 3.03 -15.50
CA LEU A 150 5.00 1.97 -16.32
C LEU A 150 4.05 2.58 -17.36
N ARG A 151 4.19 2.20 -18.62
CA ARG A 151 3.31 2.69 -19.70
C ARG A 151 2.32 1.61 -20.09
N VAL A 152 1.03 1.89 -19.97
CA VAL A 152 -0.07 0.95 -20.25
C VAL A 152 -1.18 1.71 -20.97
N ASN A 153 -1.64 1.18 -22.11
CA ASN A 153 -2.73 1.77 -22.90
C ASN A 153 -2.55 3.26 -23.23
N GLY A 154 -1.31 3.69 -23.50
CA GLY A 154 -0.99 5.09 -23.82
C GLY A 154 -0.71 5.98 -22.60
N HIS A 155 -1.16 5.58 -21.41
CA HIS A 155 -0.94 6.29 -20.15
C HIS A 155 0.37 5.90 -19.48
N THR A 156 0.95 6.82 -18.70
CA THR A 156 2.16 6.58 -17.91
C THR A 156 1.80 6.63 -16.42
N PHE A 157 2.15 5.60 -15.67
CA PHE A 157 1.80 5.45 -14.27
C PHE A 157 3.01 5.39 -13.34
N LEU A 158 2.83 5.94 -12.14
CA LEU A 158 3.73 5.83 -10.98
C LEU A 158 2.91 5.55 -9.71
N ASP A 159 3.60 5.43 -8.59
CA ASP A 159 3.05 5.10 -7.27
C ASP A 159 1.79 5.91 -6.93
N GLY A 160 0.74 5.24 -6.47
CA GLY A 160 -0.56 5.84 -6.17
C GLY A 160 -0.49 6.90 -5.07
N GLY A 161 0.49 6.78 -4.17
CA GLY A 161 0.65 7.69 -3.05
C GLY A 161 1.00 9.11 -3.45
N VAL A 162 1.34 9.38 -4.72
CA VAL A 162 1.47 10.76 -5.21
C VAL A 162 0.13 11.44 -5.34
N ALA A 163 -0.85 10.79 -5.97
CA ALA A 163 -2.18 11.34 -6.16
C ALA A 163 -3.07 11.14 -4.95
N ASP A 164 -3.10 9.94 -4.38
CA ASP A 164 -3.96 9.56 -3.26
C ASP A 164 -3.26 8.50 -2.39
N SER A 165 -2.79 8.93 -1.21
CA SER A 165 -2.05 8.04 -0.29
C SER A 165 -2.96 7.18 0.58
N ILE A 166 -4.18 7.65 0.86
CA ILE A 166 -5.14 6.99 1.74
C ILE A 166 -6.53 7.21 1.13
N PRO A 167 -6.99 6.32 0.23
CA PRO A 167 -8.18 6.52 -0.62
C PRO A 167 -9.52 6.39 0.12
N ILE A 168 -9.64 6.96 1.32
CA ILE A 168 -10.86 6.88 2.14
C ILE A 168 -12.05 7.58 1.48
N ARG A 169 -11.82 8.76 0.90
CA ARG A 169 -12.88 9.51 0.20
C ARG A 169 -13.41 8.71 -0.99
N LYS A 170 -12.51 8.10 -1.76
CA LYS A 170 -12.90 7.22 -2.86
C LYS A 170 -13.74 6.03 -2.39
N SER A 171 -13.34 5.39 -1.27
CA SER A 171 -14.10 4.29 -0.68
C SER A 171 -15.52 4.70 -0.31
N MET A 172 -15.69 5.88 0.29
CA MET A 172 -16.98 6.46 0.62
C MET A 172 -17.80 6.82 -0.63
N ASP A 173 -17.16 7.40 -1.65
CA ASP A 173 -17.79 7.72 -2.94
C ASP A 173 -18.27 6.47 -3.68
N ASP A 174 -17.58 5.34 -3.49
CA ASP A 174 -18.02 4.02 -3.99
C ASP A 174 -19.15 3.38 -3.15
N GLY A 175 -19.67 4.11 -2.16
CA GLY A 175 -20.83 3.71 -1.36
C GLY A 175 -20.51 2.93 -0.09
N ASN A 176 -19.23 2.81 0.30
CA ASN A 176 -18.88 2.14 1.54
C ASN A 176 -19.19 3.03 2.75
N THR A 177 -20.25 2.69 3.49
CA THR A 177 -20.67 3.40 4.71
C THR A 177 -19.80 3.09 5.92
N LYS A 178 -19.16 1.92 5.92
CA LYS A 178 -18.18 1.47 6.91
C LYS A 178 -16.83 1.25 6.26
N ASN A 179 -15.77 1.72 6.91
CA ASN A 179 -14.42 1.72 6.41
C ASN A 179 -13.42 1.40 7.52
N VAL A 180 -12.59 0.38 7.31
CA VAL A 180 -11.42 0.08 8.14
C VAL A 180 -10.18 0.61 7.43
N VAL A 181 -9.37 1.40 8.12
CA VAL A 181 -8.20 2.08 7.55
C VAL A 181 -6.96 1.64 8.30
N VAL A 182 -6.01 1.03 7.58
CA VAL A 182 -4.71 0.63 8.13
C VAL A 182 -3.66 1.65 7.70
N LEU A 183 -3.14 2.40 8.67
CA LEU A 183 -2.07 3.38 8.46
C LEU A 183 -0.72 2.79 8.86
N THR A 184 0.34 3.24 8.19
CA THR A 184 1.73 2.84 8.41
C THR A 184 2.52 3.87 9.24
N ARG A 185 1.80 4.84 9.80
CA ARG A 185 2.35 5.96 10.58
C ARG A 185 1.57 6.15 11.87
N GLU A 186 2.31 6.55 12.88
CA GLU A 186 1.83 6.70 14.24
C GLU A 186 0.80 7.81 14.44
N VAL A 187 0.10 7.75 15.56
CA VAL A 187 -0.74 8.84 16.06
C VAL A 187 0.05 10.16 16.09
N GLY A 188 -0.55 11.25 15.61
CA GLY A 188 0.07 12.58 15.60
C GLY A 188 1.12 12.81 14.51
N TYR A 189 1.40 11.82 13.64
CA TYR A 189 2.31 12.03 12.51
C TYR A 189 1.79 13.12 11.57
N GLN A 190 2.67 14.07 11.22
CA GLN A 190 2.45 15.02 10.13
C GLN A 190 3.45 14.81 9.01
N LYS A 191 2.94 14.89 7.78
CA LYS A 191 3.76 14.81 6.59
C LYS A 191 4.40 16.15 6.28
N GLU A 192 5.71 16.13 6.14
CA GLU A 192 6.51 17.30 5.77
C GLU A 192 6.58 17.51 4.25
N PRO A 193 6.82 18.76 3.79
CA PRO A 193 7.08 19.08 2.40
C PRO A 193 8.21 18.22 1.79
N ASN A 194 8.06 17.86 0.52
CA ASN A 194 9.07 17.07 -0.18
C ASN A 194 10.28 17.95 -0.54
N SER A 195 11.45 17.65 0.00
CA SER A 195 12.70 18.38 -0.29
C SER A 195 13.23 18.15 -1.71
N ALA A 196 12.83 17.07 -2.37
CA ALA A 196 13.30 16.69 -3.71
C ALA A 196 12.50 17.31 -4.87
N ILE A 197 11.65 18.31 -4.63
CA ILE A 197 10.78 18.88 -5.67
C ILE A 197 11.56 19.49 -6.83
N ARG A 198 12.74 20.07 -6.58
CA ARG A 198 13.61 20.56 -7.67
C ARG A 198 14.04 19.42 -8.60
N LEU A 199 14.42 18.27 -8.05
CA LEU A 199 14.78 17.08 -8.83
C LEU A 199 13.57 16.51 -9.58
N MET A 200 12.38 16.52 -8.96
CA MET A 200 11.14 16.13 -9.64
C MET A 200 10.85 17.00 -10.87
N LYS A 201 11.02 18.33 -10.77
CA LYS A 201 10.85 19.25 -11.91
C LYS A 201 11.80 18.93 -13.07
N MET A 202 13.06 18.59 -12.76
CA MET A 202 14.05 18.23 -13.78
C MET A 202 13.76 16.87 -14.41
N ARG A 203 13.30 15.88 -13.63
CA ARG A 203 13.02 14.52 -14.11
C ARG A 203 11.71 14.40 -14.90
N TYR A 204 10.73 15.24 -14.57
CA TYR A 204 9.38 15.23 -15.16
C TYR A 204 8.98 16.62 -15.72
N PRO A 205 9.77 17.20 -16.65
CA PRO A 205 9.55 18.58 -17.10
C PRO A 205 8.24 18.77 -17.88
N LYS A 206 7.74 17.71 -18.52
CA LYS A 206 6.48 17.71 -19.28
C LYS A 206 5.24 17.44 -18.42
N SER A 207 5.43 16.95 -17.20
CA SER A 207 4.36 16.46 -16.33
C SER A 207 4.11 17.42 -15.16
N LYS A 208 3.76 18.67 -15.48
CA LYS A 208 3.61 19.75 -14.49
C LYS A 208 2.54 19.44 -13.43
N ALA A 209 1.45 18.79 -13.82
CA ALA A 209 0.37 18.42 -12.91
C ALA A 209 0.84 17.40 -11.87
N PHE A 210 1.54 16.35 -12.31
CA PHE A 210 2.18 15.37 -11.42
C PHE A 210 3.17 16.02 -10.44
N VAL A 211 4.04 16.91 -10.91
CA VAL A 211 5.01 17.60 -10.03
C VAL A 211 4.29 18.50 -9.01
N LYS A 212 3.20 19.18 -9.41
CA LYS A 212 2.35 19.96 -8.49
C LYS A 212 1.72 19.06 -7.43
N LYS A 213 1.19 17.90 -7.81
CA LYS A 213 0.60 16.91 -6.90
C LYS A 213 1.63 16.38 -5.90
N MET A 214 2.86 16.15 -6.35
CA MET A 214 3.98 15.78 -5.48
C MET A 214 4.35 16.90 -4.49
N ALA A 215 4.42 18.16 -4.96
CA ALA A 215 4.72 19.31 -4.10
C ALA A 215 3.68 19.47 -2.99
N ASN A 216 2.40 19.32 -3.33
CA ASN A 216 1.28 19.48 -2.41
C ASN A 216 0.87 18.16 -1.72
N ARG A 217 1.66 17.09 -1.86
CA ARG A 217 1.33 15.79 -1.26
C ARG A 217 1.21 15.87 0.26
N HIS A 218 2.10 16.63 0.89
CA HIS A 218 2.13 16.78 2.34
C HIS A 218 0.85 17.42 2.89
N ILE A 219 0.37 18.48 2.24
CA ILE A 219 -0.89 19.16 2.56
C ILE A 219 -2.06 18.17 2.46
N ARG A 220 -2.24 17.54 1.29
CA ARG A 220 -3.35 16.61 1.05
C ARG A 220 -3.32 15.39 1.99
N TYR A 221 -2.13 14.89 2.29
CA TYR A 221 -1.96 13.79 3.23
C TYR A 221 -2.43 14.20 4.64
N ASN A 222 -2.02 15.36 5.12
CA ASN A 222 -2.41 15.85 6.45
C ASN A 222 -3.90 16.20 6.53
N GLU A 223 -4.48 16.76 5.45
CA GLU A 223 -5.93 16.94 5.32
C GLU A 223 -6.69 15.60 5.38
N THR A 224 -6.11 14.56 4.77
CA THR A 224 -6.70 13.21 4.82
C THR A 224 -6.62 12.61 6.22
N LEU A 225 -5.52 12.81 6.96
CA LEU A 225 -5.43 12.39 8.35
C LEU A 225 -6.45 13.09 9.24
N ALA A 226 -6.60 14.41 9.10
CA ALA A 226 -7.59 15.16 9.87
C ALA A 226 -9.03 14.68 9.57
N PHE A 227 -9.32 14.42 8.30
CA PHE A 227 -10.60 13.84 7.88
C PHE A 227 -10.83 12.46 8.50
N LEU A 228 -9.83 11.57 8.49
CA LEU A 228 -9.95 10.25 9.12
C LEU A 228 -10.31 10.33 10.61
N GLU A 229 -9.68 11.24 11.35
CA GLU A 229 -9.98 11.42 12.78
C GLU A 229 -11.38 11.97 13.03
N GLU A 230 -11.90 12.83 12.15
CA GLU A 230 -13.29 13.28 12.19
C GLU A 230 -14.27 12.14 11.91
N GLU A 231 -14.00 11.36 10.87
CA GLU A 231 -14.83 10.23 10.45
C GLU A 231 -14.81 9.07 11.48
N GLU A 232 -13.71 8.89 12.19
CA GLU A 232 -13.59 7.95 13.31
C GLU A 232 -14.47 8.38 14.48
N ARG A 233 -14.41 9.67 14.87
CA ARG A 233 -15.33 10.21 15.91
C ARG A 233 -16.79 10.11 15.50
N ALA A 234 -17.09 10.22 14.20
CA ALA A 234 -18.42 10.07 13.66
C ALA A 234 -18.88 8.60 13.52
N GLY A 235 -18.02 7.63 13.84
CA GLY A 235 -18.35 6.20 13.76
C GLY A 235 -18.50 5.67 12.33
N ARG A 236 -17.90 6.35 11.34
CA ARG A 236 -17.89 5.93 9.92
C ARG A 236 -16.56 5.32 9.48
N VAL A 237 -15.49 5.54 10.25
CA VAL A 237 -14.16 4.96 10.02
C VAL A 237 -13.67 4.26 11.30
N PHE A 238 -12.94 3.16 11.13
CA PHE A 238 -12.18 2.51 12.20
C PHE A 238 -10.70 2.48 11.81
N ILE A 239 -9.82 3.11 12.60
CA ILE A 239 -8.39 3.24 12.27
C ILE A 239 -7.57 2.21 13.04
N ILE A 240 -6.70 1.50 12.33
CA ILE A 240 -5.64 0.67 12.91
C ILE A 240 -4.30 1.30 12.49
N ARG A 241 -3.48 1.68 13.48
CA ARG A 241 -2.20 2.33 13.24
C ARG A 241 -1.23 2.12 14.42
N PRO A 242 0.09 2.23 14.19
CA PRO A 242 1.06 2.16 15.27
C PRO A 242 0.76 3.20 16.35
N GLN A 243 0.85 2.81 17.62
CA GLN A 243 0.70 3.74 18.74
C GLN A 243 1.99 4.52 19.00
N GLU A 244 3.14 3.93 18.68
CA GLU A 244 4.46 4.53 18.85
C GLU A 244 5.11 4.90 17.52
N LYS A 245 6.08 5.81 17.59
CA LYS A 245 6.81 6.32 16.42
C LYS A 245 7.49 5.19 15.65
N VAL A 246 7.15 5.07 14.37
CA VAL A 246 7.73 4.05 13.49
C VAL A 246 9.18 4.40 13.15
N GLN A 247 10.11 3.51 13.52
CA GLN A 247 11.54 3.67 13.25
C GLN A 247 11.98 3.17 11.86
N VAL A 248 11.11 2.45 11.15
CA VAL A 248 11.38 1.85 9.84
C VAL A 248 11.26 2.89 8.72
N GLY A 249 12.29 2.94 7.87
CA GLY A 249 12.31 3.77 6.65
C GLY A 249 11.51 3.18 5.48
N ARG A 250 11.43 3.90 4.36
CA ARG A 250 10.79 3.37 3.12
C ARG A 250 11.62 2.28 2.44
N ILE A 251 12.93 2.30 2.63
CA ILE A 251 13.92 1.37 2.07
C ILE A 251 14.76 0.87 3.26
N GLU A 252 14.10 0.21 4.21
CA GLU A 252 14.74 -0.40 5.37
C GLU A 252 15.27 -1.79 5.01
N LYS A 253 16.42 -2.17 5.58
CA LYS A 253 17.04 -3.48 5.38
C LYS A 253 17.37 -4.21 6.67
N ASN A 254 17.22 -3.56 7.83
CA ASN A 254 17.42 -4.22 9.11
C ASN A 254 16.22 -5.16 9.38
N ARG A 255 16.48 -6.48 9.34
CA ARG A 255 15.47 -7.53 9.57
C ARG A 255 14.81 -7.41 10.94
N GLU A 256 15.58 -7.14 12.00
CA GLU A 256 15.05 -7.05 13.37
C GLU A 256 14.05 -5.90 13.50
N LYS A 257 14.33 -4.74 12.90
CA LYS A 257 13.39 -3.60 12.88
C LYS A 257 12.11 -3.92 12.10
N LEU A 258 12.24 -4.66 10.99
CA LEU A 258 11.11 -5.05 10.17
C LEU A 258 10.24 -6.09 10.87
N ASP A 259 10.86 -7.07 11.53
CA ASP A 259 10.19 -8.07 12.34
C ASP A 259 9.45 -7.43 13.53
N ALA A 260 10.14 -6.56 14.29
CA ALA A 260 9.51 -5.82 15.37
C ALA A 260 8.28 -5.03 14.92
N LEU A 261 8.36 -4.33 13.77
CA LEU A 261 7.22 -3.59 13.23
C LEU A 261 6.08 -4.50 12.75
N TYR A 262 6.41 -5.66 12.19
CA TYR A 262 5.41 -6.68 11.83
C TYR A 262 4.69 -7.22 13.06
N GLN A 263 5.42 -7.56 14.13
CA GLN A 263 4.83 -8.06 15.38
C GLN A 263 3.93 -7.01 16.03
N ILE A 264 4.32 -5.73 16.01
CA ILE A 264 3.46 -4.63 16.47
C ILE A 264 2.17 -4.60 15.64
N GLY A 265 2.24 -4.72 14.31
CA GLY A 265 1.06 -4.76 13.46
C GLY A 265 0.14 -5.95 13.72
N LEU A 266 0.71 -7.13 13.94
CA LEU A 266 -0.04 -8.34 14.29
C LEU A 266 -0.78 -8.18 15.62
N GLU A 267 -0.09 -7.66 16.63
CA GLU A 267 -0.66 -7.42 17.96
C GLU A 267 -1.72 -6.33 17.96
N ASP A 268 -1.47 -5.20 17.28
CA ASP A 268 -2.46 -4.13 17.09
C ASP A 268 -3.71 -4.66 16.36
N GLY A 269 -3.53 -5.48 15.33
CA GLY A 269 -4.62 -6.11 14.59
C GLY A 269 -5.47 -7.05 15.46
N ARG A 270 -4.82 -7.88 16.30
CA ARG A 270 -5.50 -8.75 17.26
C ARG A 270 -6.26 -7.96 18.32
N ASN A 271 -5.64 -6.94 18.89
CA ASN A 271 -6.24 -6.09 19.93
C ASN A 271 -7.42 -5.27 19.39
N ALA A 272 -7.35 -4.82 18.13
CA ALA A 272 -8.43 -4.11 17.47
C ALA A 272 -9.64 -5.00 17.12
N MET A 273 -9.47 -6.33 17.07
CA MET A 273 -10.42 -7.25 16.44
C MET A 273 -11.84 -7.16 17.01
N ALA A 274 -11.98 -7.21 18.33
CA ALA A 274 -13.29 -7.18 18.99
C ALA A 274 -14.03 -5.86 18.73
N ALA A 275 -13.33 -4.73 18.88
CA ALA A 275 -13.92 -3.40 18.66
C ALA A 275 -14.25 -3.17 17.18
N MET A 276 -13.39 -3.65 16.26
CA MET A 276 -13.60 -3.54 14.82
C MET A 276 -14.82 -4.35 14.37
N LYS A 277 -14.96 -5.61 14.81
CA LYS A 277 -16.14 -6.44 14.49
C LYS A 277 -17.43 -5.77 14.99
N ALA A 278 -17.44 -5.30 16.24
CA ALA A 278 -18.58 -4.56 16.80
C ALA A 278 -18.89 -3.25 16.06
N TYR A 279 -17.88 -2.60 15.47
CA TYR A 279 -18.07 -1.42 14.62
C TYR A 279 -18.69 -1.77 13.25
N LEU A 280 -18.29 -2.91 12.66
CA LEU A 280 -18.74 -3.38 11.36
C LEU A 280 -20.17 -3.95 11.38
N GLU A 281 -20.61 -4.47 12.53
CA GLU A 281 -21.94 -5.07 12.72
C GLU A 281 -23.04 -4.05 13.10
N LYS A 282 -22.67 -2.80 13.39
CA LYS A 282 -23.60 -1.68 13.66
C LYS A 282 -24.06 -1.00 12.38
#